data_AF-A9XMH2-F1
#
_entry.id   AF-A9XMH2-F1
#
_cell.length_a   1.000
_cell.length_b   1.000
_cell.length_c   1.000
_cell.angle_alpha   90.00
_cell.angle_beta   90.00
_cell.angle_gamma   90.00
#
_symmetry.space_group_name_H-M   'P 1'
#
loop_
_entity.id
_entity.type
_entity.pdbx_description
1 polymer ?
#
loop_
_entity_poly.entity_id
_entity_poly.type
_entity_poly.pdbx_seq_one_letter_code
_entity_poly.pdbx_strand_id
1 'polypeptide(L)'
;MRSASNSNAPNKQWRNWLPLFVALVIIAEFSFLVRLDVAEKANSWAESFYQFTTASWSTSKLAVDHGDVEEVQLGVLSGEFDHGFVPGSCEEWLEREDSVAYSRDFDNEPIFVHGPGQELKSCSIGCKFGTDSNKKPDAAFRLPQQAGTASVLRSMESAQYYAENNITLARRRGYDVVMTTSLSSDVPVGYFSWAEYDIMAPVEPKTENALAAAFISNCGARNFRLQALEALERANIRIDSYGSCHHNRDGRVDKVAALKRYQFSLAFENSNEEDYVTEKFFQSLVAGSIPVVVGAPNIQDFAPSPNSVLHIKEIKDAESIANTMKYLAQNPIAYNESLRWKFEGPSDAFKALVDMAAVHSSCRLCIFLASRIREREEQSPKFMKRPCKCTRGTETVYHVYVGERGRFEMDSIFLRSSDLSLKAFESAILSRFKSVKHVPVWKEERPQVLRGGDELKLYKVYPVGLTQRQALFSFRFNGDTEFNNYIQSHPCAKFEAIFV
;
A
#
# COMPACT_ATOMS: atom_id res chain seq x y z
N MET A 1 70.05 -56.86 28.00
CA MET A 1 69.66 -55.49 28.41
C MET A 1 68.13 -55.45 28.36
N ARG A 2 67.44 -55.55 29.51
CA ARG A 2 66.81 -54.41 30.24
C ARG A 2 66.07 -53.48 29.26
N SER A 3 64.77 -53.19 29.34
CA SER A 3 63.77 -53.19 30.42
C SER A 3 62.41 -52.87 29.74
N ALA A 4 61.33 -53.65 29.93
CA ALA A 4 60.13 -53.32 30.74
C ALA A 4 59.53 -51.90 30.51
N SER A 5 58.23 -51.65 30.34
CA SER A 5 57.04 -52.38 30.83
C SER A 5 55.73 -51.95 30.13
N ASN A 6 54.82 -52.93 29.98
CA ASN A 6 53.35 -52.87 30.15
C ASN A 6 52.85 -51.69 31.03
N SER A 7 51.62 -51.14 30.95
CA SER A 7 50.32 -51.60 30.45
C SER A 7 49.27 -50.51 30.76
N ASN A 8 48.05 -50.70 30.23
CA ASN A 8 46.75 -50.20 30.70
C ASN A 8 46.14 -48.98 30.00
N ALA A 9 45.35 -49.25 28.96
CA ALA A 9 43.99 -48.71 28.86
C ALA A 9 43.13 -49.33 30.01
N PRO A 10 42.04 -48.73 30.55
CA PRO A 10 40.93 -48.22 29.75
C PRO A 10 40.11 -47.04 30.34
N ASN A 11 39.29 -46.38 29.52
CA ASN A 11 37.88 -46.01 29.79
C ASN A 11 37.42 -44.99 28.74
N LYS A 12 36.58 -45.33 27.76
CA LYS A 12 35.19 -45.79 27.87
C LYS A 12 34.31 -44.82 28.70
N GLN A 13 34.42 -43.51 28.44
CA GLN A 13 33.45 -42.53 28.98
C GLN A 13 32.97 -41.49 27.96
N TRP A 14 33.46 -41.52 26.72
CA TRP A 14 33.19 -40.47 25.71
C TRP A 14 32.34 -40.95 24.51
N ARG A 15 31.70 -42.13 24.60
CA ARG A 15 30.74 -42.61 23.58
C ARG A 15 29.26 -42.47 23.95
N ASN A 16 28.96 -42.12 25.22
CA ASN A 16 27.59 -41.85 25.67
C ASN A 16 27.21 -40.36 25.66
N TRP A 17 28.18 -39.46 25.41
CA TRP A 17 27.94 -38.02 25.36
C TRP A 17 27.71 -37.49 23.95
N LEU A 18 28.00 -38.29 22.91
CA LEU A 18 27.81 -37.87 21.52
C LEU A 18 26.33 -37.56 21.17
N PRO A 19 25.32 -38.34 21.62
CA PRO A 19 23.91 -37.99 21.41
C PRO A 19 23.50 -36.75 22.20
N LEU A 20 24.07 -36.54 23.39
CA LEU A 20 23.83 -35.37 24.23
C LEU A 20 24.47 -34.09 23.66
N PHE A 21 25.66 -34.21 23.06
CA PHE A 21 26.32 -33.10 22.35
C PHE A 21 25.59 -32.76 21.05
N VAL A 22 25.10 -33.75 20.30
CA VAL A 22 24.26 -33.50 19.11
C VAL A 22 22.92 -32.89 19.51
N ALA A 23 22.30 -33.34 20.60
CA ALA A 23 21.08 -32.71 21.13
C ALA A 23 21.34 -31.28 21.65
N LEU A 24 22.48 -31.01 22.29
CA LEU A 24 22.89 -29.67 22.72
C LEU A 24 23.20 -28.74 21.54
N VAL A 25 23.78 -29.26 20.45
CA VAL A 25 24.00 -28.49 19.21
C VAL A 25 22.68 -28.22 18.49
N ILE A 26 21.76 -29.19 18.45
CA ILE A 26 20.41 -28.99 17.89
C ILE A 26 19.58 -28.05 18.77
N ILE A 27 19.67 -28.13 20.10
CA ILE A 27 19.00 -27.19 21.03
C ILE A 27 19.66 -25.81 20.95
N ALA A 28 20.98 -25.71 20.75
CA ALA A 28 21.66 -24.44 20.53
C ALA A 28 21.31 -23.84 19.17
N GLU A 29 21.17 -24.63 18.09
CA GLU A 29 20.67 -24.17 16.80
C GLU A 29 19.18 -23.82 16.84
N PHE A 30 18.34 -24.57 17.55
CA PHE A 30 16.95 -24.18 17.80
C PHE A 30 16.85 -22.93 18.68
N SER A 31 17.73 -22.76 19.67
CA SER A 31 17.79 -21.55 20.51
C SER A 31 18.37 -20.36 19.74
N PHE A 32 19.21 -20.62 18.73
CA PHE A 32 19.76 -19.61 17.81
C PHE A 32 18.74 -19.24 16.72
N LEU A 33 17.89 -20.18 16.28
CA LEU A 33 16.75 -19.94 15.40
C LEU A 33 15.58 -19.28 16.14
N VAL A 34 15.38 -19.56 17.43
CA VAL A 34 14.43 -18.86 18.30
C VAL A 34 14.95 -17.47 18.70
N ARG A 35 16.27 -17.24 18.73
CA ARG A 35 16.87 -15.91 18.95
C ARG A 35 17.05 -15.07 17.68
N LEU A 36 16.92 -15.65 16.49
CA LEU A 36 16.93 -14.91 15.22
C LEU A 36 15.54 -14.38 14.81
N ASP A 37 14.49 -14.65 15.59
CA ASP A 37 13.15 -14.11 15.35
C ASP A 37 12.84 -12.82 16.15
N VAL A 38 13.89 -12.09 16.55
CA VAL A 38 13.78 -10.69 17.01
C VAL A 38 14.27 -9.76 15.89
N ALA A 39 13.59 -9.83 14.75
CA ALA A 39 13.59 -8.73 13.77
C ALA A 39 12.65 -7.62 14.25
N GLU A 40 12.86 -7.13 15.47
CA GLU A 40 12.14 -6.01 16.08
C GLU A 40 12.85 -4.67 15.80
N LYS A 41 13.52 -4.56 14.64
CA LYS A 41 14.22 -3.34 14.22
C LYS A 41 13.61 -2.65 13.00
N ALA A 42 12.60 -3.25 12.35
CA ALA A 42 11.84 -2.57 11.30
C ALA A 42 10.73 -1.65 11.87
N ASN A 43 10.16 -1.98 13.03
CA ASN A 43 9.15 -1.14 13.70
C ASN A 43 9.74 0.06 14.45
N SER A 44 11.03 0.04 14.78
CA SER A 44 11.69 1.15 15.49
C SER A 44 11.89 2.39 14.62
N TRP A 45 12.03 2.27 13.30
CA TRP A 45 12.21 3.43 12.42
C TRP A 45 10.90 4.16 12.13
N ALA A 46 9.77 3.44 12.12
CA ALA A 46 8.44 4.04 11.96
C ALA A 46 7.99 4.81 13.22
N GLU A 47 8.37 4.35 14.42
CA GLU A 47 8.01 5.00 15.70
C GLU A 47 8.95 6.16 16.08
N SER A 48 10.25 6.09 15.75
CA SER A 48 11.24 7.09 16.18
C SER A 48 11.09 8.46 15.50
N PHE A 49 10.43 8.53 14.34
CA PHE A 49 10.17 9.80 13.65
C PHE A 49 8.90 10.54 14.12
N TYR A 50 7.97 9.86 14.80
CA TYR A 50 6.73 10.48 15.27
C TYR A 50 6.89 11.31 16.56
N GLN A 51 8.00 11.16 17.29
CA GLN A 51 8.21 11.86 18.56
C GLN A 51 8.80 13.28 18.44
N PHE A 52 9.08 13.79 17.23
CA PHE A 52 9.77 15.09 17.08
C PHE A 52 8.91 16.28 16.63
N THR A 53 7.59 16.14 16.42
CA THR A 53 6.78 17.27 15.90
C THR A 53 5.32 17.31 16.39
N THR A 54 5.05 17.37 17.71
CA THR A 54 3.79 17.97 18.21
C THR A 54 3.95 18.53 19.63
N ALA A 55 4.33 19.81 19.74
CA ALA A 55 4.03 20.61 20.92
C ALA A 55 2.64 21.24 20.77
N SER A 56 1.70 20.73 21.56
CA SER A 56 0.46 21.34 22.08
C SER A 56 -0.27 22.41 21.25
N TRP A 57 -1.50 22.08 20.82
CA TRP A 57 -2.63 23.00 21.02
C TRP A 57 -3.93 22.24 21.29
N SER A 58 -4.59 22.63 22.38
CA SER A 58 -5.88 22.16 22.87
C SER A 58 -6.93 23.21 22.55
N THR A 59 -8.08 22.78 22.01
CA THR A 59 -9.33 23.54 22.12
C THR A 59 -10.53 22.61 22.27
N SER A 60 -11.44 23.07 23.12
CA SER A 60 -12.59 22.45 23.76
C SER A 60 -13.77 22.13 22.85
N LYS A 61 -14.41 20.97 23.11
CA LYS A 61 -15.77 20.64 22.66
C LYS A 61 -16.81 21.36 23.54
N LEU A 62 -17.82 21.94 22.91
CA LEU A 62 -19.06 22.40 23.54
C LEU A 62 -20.19 21.44 23.16
N ALA A 63 -20.88 20.92 24.18
CA ALA A 63 -22.08 20.11 24.07
C ALA A 63 -23.33 21.01 24.00
N VAL A 64 -24.36 20.59 23.25
CA VAL A 64 -25.70 21.18 23.31
C VAL A 64 -26.74 20.05 23.39
N ASP A 65 -27.75 20.36 24.20
CA ASP A 65 -28.69 19.55 24.96
C ASP A 65 -29.96 19.14 24.19
N HIS A 66 -30.66 18.15 24.73
CA HIS A 66 -31.96 17.61 24.29
C HIS A 66 -33.12 18.56 24.57
N GLY A 67 -34.14 18.55 23.70
CA GLY A 67 -35.46 19.14 23.93
C GLY A 67 -36.55 18.41 23.15
N ASP A 68 -37.55 17.92 23.88
CA ASP A 68 -38.70 17.11 23.45
C ASP A 68 -39.86 17.91 22.82
N VAL A 69 -40.84 17.13 22.31
CA VAL A 69 -42.27 17.43 22.00
C VAL A 69 -42.47 17.97 20.56
N GLU A 70 -43.31 17.38 19.68
CA GLU A 70 -44.72 17.08 19.83
C GLU A 70 -45.23 16.04 18.80
N GLU A 71 -46.08 15.13 19.28
CA GLU A 71 -46.73 14.03 18.57
C GLU A 71 -47.98 14.55 17.84
N VAL A 72 -48.00 14.51 16.50
CA VAL A 72 -49.21 14.81 15.70
C VAL A 72 -49.69 13.53 15.03
N GLN A 73 -50.80 13.05 15.55
CA GLN A 73 -51.56 11.90 15.07
C GLN A 73 -52.34 12.29 13.81
N LEU A 74 -52.11 11.61 12.69
CA LEU A 74 -52.96 11.77 11.49
C LEU A 74 -53.52 10.43 11.02
N GLY A 75 -54.84 10.43 10.88
CA GLY A 75 -55.73 9.29 10.75
C GLY A 75 -55.39 8.28 9.65
N VAL A 76 -55.55 7.02 10.05
CA VAL A 76 -55.74 5.85 9.18
C VAL A 76 -56.99 6.07 8.32
N LEU A 77 -56.83 6.05 7.00
CA LEU A 77 -57.90 5.75 6.07
C LEU A 77 -57.50 4.51 5.27
N SER A 78 -58.20 3.43 5.57
CA SER A 78 -58.25 2.18 4.82
C SER A 78 -58.79 2.43 3.41
N GLY A 79 -58.00 2.05 2.41
CA GLY A 79 -58.44 1.91 1.03
C GLY A 79 -57.48 0.97 0.30
N GLU A 80 -57.90 -0.28 0.11
CA GLU A 80 -57.36 -1.11 -0.97
C GLU A 80 -57.66 -0.39 -2.29
N PHE A 81 -56.64 -0.06 -3.09
CA PHE A 81 -56.64 -0.20 -4.56
C PHE A 81 -55.29 0.26 -5.15
N ASP A 82 -54.78 -0.61 -6.02
CA ASP A 82 -53.95 -0.37 -7.21
C ASP A 82 -52.41 -0.28 -7.12
N HIS A 83 -51.78 -1.24 -7.80
CA HIS A 83 -50.36 -1.26 -8.11
C HIS A 83 -50.06 -0.21 -9.18
N GLY A 84 -49.34 0.85 -8.81
CA GLY A 84 -48.52 1.59 -9.78
C GLY A 84 -48.85 3.07 -9.94
N PHE A 85 -48.36 3.89 -9.01
CA PHE A 85 -47.66 5.15 -9.32
C PHE A 85 -47.06 5.69 -8.02
N VAL A 86 -45.74 5.63 -7.84
CA VAL A 86 -45.09 6.34 -6.73
C VAL A 86 -44.74 7.74 -7.24
N PRO A 87 -45.32 8.83 -6.66
CA PRO A 87 -44.90 10.19 -6.97
C PRO A 87 -43.42 10.37 -6.56
N GLY A 88 -42.61 10.94 -7.44
CA GLY A 88 -41.17 11.15 -7.21
C GLY A 88 -40.34 10.72 -8.41
N SER A 89 -39.09 11.16 -8.51
CA SER A 89 -38.17 10.78 -9.60
C SER A 89 -37.73 9.31 -9.49
N CYS A 90 -37.11 8.74 -10.53
CA CYS A 90 -36.56 7.37 -10.43
C CYS A 90 -35.45 7.32 -9.37
N GLU A 91 -34.69 8.39 -9.24
CA GLU A 91 -33.60 8.58 -8.28
C GLU A 91 -34.13 8.54 -6.84
N GLU A 92 -35.15 9.33 -6.51
CA GLU A 92 -35.77 9.35 -5.17
C GLU A 92 -36.37 7.99 -4.80
N TRP A 93 -36.97 7.30 -5.77
CA TRP A 93 -37.48 5.95 -5.54
C TRP A 93 -36.34 4.96 -5.29
N LEU A 94 -35.27 4.99 -6.09
CA LEU A 94 -34.10 4.11 -5.93
C LEU A 94 -33.37 4.37 -4.62
N GLU A 95 -33.20 5.62 -4.19
CA GLU A 95 -32.59 5.95 -2.89
C GLU A 95 -33.32 5.29 -1.73
N ARG A 96 -34.66 5.26 -1.79
CA ARG A 96 -35.47 4.61 -0.75
C ARG A 96 -35.46 3.09 -0.86
N GLU A 97 -35.72 2.53 -2.04
CA GLU A 97 -35.87 1.08 -2.22
C GLU A 97 -34.55 0.32 -2.16
N ASP A 98 -33.43 0.94 -2.54
CA ASP A 98 -32.11 0.33 -2.44
C ASP A 98 -31.45 0.55 -1.07
N SER A 99 -32.08 1.33 -0.17
CA SER A 99 -31.61 1.55 1.19
C SER A 99 -31.81 0.29 2.04
N VAL A 100 -30.71 -0.40 2.34
CA VAL A 100 -30.70 -1.61 3.14
C VAL A 100 -29.73 -1.45 4.30
N ALA A 101 -30.26 -1.51 5.53
CA ALA A 101 -29.44 -1.49 6.74
C ALA A 101 -28.58 -2.75 6.84
N TYR A 102 -27.29 -2.56 7.07
CA TYR A 102 -26.35 -3.64 7.43
C TYR A 102 -26.53 -4.06 8.88
N SER A 103 -26.18 -5.30 9.17
CA SER A 103 -26.30 -5.92 10.49
C SER A 103 -25.37 -5.31 11.55
N ARG A 104 -24.20 -4.84 11.13
CA ARG A 104 -23.17 -4.27 12.02
C ARG A 104 -22.92 -2.81 11.68
N ASP A 105 -23.02 -1.97 12.70
CA ASP A 105 -22.57 -0.58 12.69
C ASP A 105 -21.15 -0.52 13.24
N PHE A 106 -20.20 -0.11 12.42
CA PHE A 106 -18.78 -0.09 12.79
C PHE A 106 -18.40 1.10 13.67
N ASP A 107 -19.23 2.13 13.78
CA ASP A 107 -18.97 3.23 14.72
C ASP A 107 -19.21 2.77 16.16
N ASN A 108 -20.25 1.96 16.36
CA ASN A 108 -20.60 1.36 17.65
C ASN A 108 -19.84 0.05 17.93
N GLU A 109 -19.68 -0.79 16.90
CA GLU A 109 -19.00 -2.09 16.96
C GLU A 109 -17.76 -2.11 16.04
N PRO A 110 -16.67 -1.42 16.43
CA PRO A 110 -15.50 -1.26 15.59
C PRO A 110 -14.83 -2.58 15.25
N ILE A 111 -14.19 -2.63 14.08
CA ILE A 111 -13.31 -3.71 13.67
C ILE A 111 -12.24 -3.89 14.74
N PHE A 112 -12.06 -5.12 15.22
CA PHE A 112 -11.08 -5.44 16.24
C PHE A 112 -10.02 -6.39 15.69
N VAL A 113 -8.79 -5.92 15.61
CA VAL A 113 -7.63 -6.71 15.16
C VAL A 113 -6.76 -7.04 16.35
N HIS A 114 -6.58 -8.33 16.60
CA HIS A 114 -5.68 -8.84 17.63
C HIS A 114 -4.23 -8.70 17.19
N GLY A 115 -3.42 -8.07 18.05
CA GLY A 115 -2.01 -7.86 17.77
C GLY A 115 -1.40 -6.83 18.71
N PRO A 116 -0.14 -6.44 18.46
CA PRO A 116 0.48 -5.33 19.18
C PRO A 116 -0.42 -4.09 19.08
N GLY A 117 -0.66 -3.44 20.23
CA GLY A 117 -1.48 -2.24 20.28
C GLY A 117 -0.89 -1.17 19.37
N GLN A 118 -1.73 -0.60 18.53
CA GLN A 118 -1.34 0.50 17.65
C GLN A 118 -2.34 1.63 17.82
N GLU A 119 -1.84 2.81 18.24
CA GLU A 119 -2.65 4.02 18.25
C GLU A 119 -2.84 4.50 16.81
N LEU A 120 -4.07 4.39 16.32
CA LEU A 120 -4.44 4.86 15.00
C LEU A 120 -4.97 6.29 15.14
N LYS A 121 -4.24 7.27 14.58
CA LYS A 121 -4.60 8.70 14.70
C LYS A 121 -5.99 9.01 14.12
N SER A 122 -6.33 8.41 12.99
CA SER A 122 -7.64 8.54 12.34
C SER A 122 -7.87 7.38 11.36
N CYS A 123 -9.13 7.00 11.18
CA CYS A 123 -9.56 6.03 10.18
C CYS A 123 -11.00 6.33 9.78
N SER A 124 -11.37 6.05 8.53
CA SER A 124 -12.75 6.30 8.04
C SER A 124 -13.79 5.33 8.59
N ILE A 125 -13.38 4.42 9.48
CA ILE A 125 -14.21 3.38 10.06
C ILE A 125 -13.72 3.11 11.49
N GLY A 126 -14.64 2.77 12.39
CA GLY A 126 -14.28 2.30 13.72
C GLY A 126 -13.34 1.10 13.67
N CYS A 127 -12.13 1.28 14.19
CA CYS A 127 -11.02 0.35 14.07
C CYS A 127 -10.17 0.37 15.35
N LYS A 128 -9.92 -0.81 15.93
CA LYS A 128 -9.17 -0.98 17.18
C LYS A 128 -8.15 -2.12 17.06
N PHE A 129 -6.94 -1.86 17.53
CA PHE A 129 -5.87 -2.85 17.65
C PHE A 129 -5.56 -3.11 19.11
N GLY A 130 -5.31 -4.36 19.47
CA GLY A 130 -4.81 -4.69 20.80
C GLY A 130 -5.12 -6.11 21.23
N THR A 131 -5.11 -6.32 22.54
CA THR A 131 -5.43 -7.60 23.17
C THR A 131 -6.61 -7.40 24.11
N ASP A 132 -7.66 -8.20 23.95
CA ASP A 132 -8.85 -8.19 24.79
C ASP A 132 -9.32 -9.65 24.92
N SER A 133 -9.36 -10.17 26.14
CA SER A 133 -9.76 -11.55 26.41
C SER A 133 -11.27 -11.77 26.29
N ASN A 134 -12.06 -10.70 26.33
CA ASN A 134 -13.53 -10.75 26.37
C ASN A 134 -14.16 -10.53 25.00
N LYS A 135 -13.40 -10.01 24.02
CA LYS A 135 -13.87 -9.76 22.66
C LYS A 135 -13.15 -10.67 21.67
N LYS A 136 -13.93 -11.39 20.87
CA LYS A 136 -13.38 -12.14 19.75
C LYS A 136 -12.90 -11.18 18.65
N PRO A 137 -11.65 -11.28 18.18
CA PRO A 137 -11.15 -10.43 17.12
C PRO A 137 -11.69 -10.82 15.75
N ASP A 138 -11.89 -9.81 14.90
CA ASP A 138 -12.20 -9.96 13.48
C ASP A 138 -10.99 -10.52 12.71
N ALA A 139 -9.77 -10.16 13.12
CA ALA A 139 -8.53 -10.65 12.54
C ALA A 139 -7.37 -10.70 13.55
N ALA A 140 -6.33 -11.48 13.28
CA ALA A 140 -5.12 -11.58 14.11
C ALA A 140 -3.84 -11.72 13.28
N PHE A 141 -2.73 -11.11 13.73
CA PHE A 141 -1.41 -11.30 13.10
C PHE A 141 -0.73 -12.60 13.58
N ARG A 142 -0.22 -13.40 12.63
CA ARG A 142 0.50 -14.69 12.83
C ARG A 142 -0.35 -15.84 13.42
N LEU A 143 -0.07 -17.06 12.94
CA LEU A 143 -0.62 -18.39 13.33
C LEU A 143 -2.15 -18.59 13.14
N PRO A 144 -2.62 -19.83 12.85
CA PRO A 144 -3.97 -20.06 12.34
C PRO A 144 -5.04 -20.32 13.43
N GLN A 145 -6.26 -19.86 13.11
CA GLN A 145 -7.52 -20.62 13.16
C GLN A 145 -8.23 -20.82 14.51
N GLN A 146 -8.57 -19.72 15.20
CA GLN A 146 -9.88 -19.74 15.86
C GLN A 146 -10.97 -19.55 14.79
N ALA A 147 -11.95 -20.45 14.77
CA ALA A 147 -13.05 -20.41 13.80
C ALA A 147 -13.72 -19.02 13.80
N GLY A 148 -13.70 -18.32 12.67
CA GLY A 148 -14.30 -16.99 12.52
C GLY A 148 -13.41 -15.80 12.88
N THR A 149 -12.10 -15.98 13.06
CA THR A 149 -11.11 -14.89 13.11
C THR A 149 -10.18 -15.00 11.90
N ALA A 150 -10.04 -13.92 11.13
CA ALA A 150 -9.19 -13.91 9.94
C ALA A 150 -7.69 -13.90 10.29
N SER A 151 -6.92 -14.80 9.68
CA SER A 151 -5.46 -14.86 9.84
C SER A 151 -4.76 -13.87 8.91
N VAL A 152 -3.90 -13.00 9.46
CA VAL A 152 -3.19 -11.94 8.73
C VAL A 152 -1.68 -12.23 8.64
N LEU A 153 -1.17 -12.29 7.41
CA LEU A 153 0.25 -12.22 7.13
C LEU A 153 0.62 -10.77 6.82
N ARG A 154 1.60 -10.22 7.55
CA ARG A 154 2.18 -8.90 7.26
C ARG A 154 3.70 -8.99 7.22
N SER A 155 4.29 -8.57 6.11
CA SER A 155 5.73 -8.53 5.92
C SER A 155 6.11 -7.51 4.85
N MET A 156 7.22 -6.79 5.02
CA MET A 156 7.79 -5.93 3.99
C MET A 156 9.08 -6.53 3.39
N GLU A 157 9.32 -7.81 3.65
CA GLU A 157 10.47 -8.56 3.14
C GLU A 157 10.12 -9.31 1.85
N SER A 158 11.10 -9.43 0.96
CA SER A 158 10.94 -10.12 -0.33
C SER A 158 10.63 -11.61 -0.16
N ALA A 159 9.69 -12.11 -0.99
CA ALA A 159 9.37 -13.54 -1.07
C ALA A 159 10.53 -14.38 -1.60
N GLN A 160 11.50 -13.75 -2.29
CA GLN A 160 12.73 -14.41 -2.70
C GLN A 160 13.59 -14.83 -1.52
N TYR A 161 13.49 -14.19 -0.34
CA TYR A 161 14.17 -14.61 0.89
C TYR A 161 13.26 -15.45 1.79
N TYR A 162 11.99 -15.05 1.88
CA TYR A 162 10.99 -15.64 2.76
C TYR A 162 9.80 -16.11 1.93
N ALA A 163 9.84 -17.37 1.49
CA ALA A 163 8.87 -17.91 0.54
C ALA A 163 7.41 -17.73 1.00
N GLU A 164 7.16 -17.72 2.30
CA GLU A 164 5.86 -17.45 2.92
C GLU A 164 5.23 -16.11 2.52
N ASN A 165 6.03 -15.11 2.11
CA ASN A 165 5.54 -13.82 1.64
C ASN A 165 4.98 -13.88 0.21
N ASN A 166 5.20 -14.98 -0.51
CA ASN A 166 4.51 -15.21 -1.77
C ASN A 166 3.01 -15.39 -1.52
N ILE A 167 2.19 -14.56 -2.17
CA ILE A 167 0.72 -14.52 -1.96
C ILE A 167 0.09 -15.91 -2.10
N THR A 168 0.42 -16.64 -3.17
CA THR A 168 -0.13 -17.99 -3.41
C THR A 168 0.27 -18.97 -2.32
N LEU A 169 1.53 -18.92 -1.85
CA LEU A 169 1.99 -19.79 -0.77
C LEU A 169 1.36 -19.40 0.58
N ALA A 170 1.22 -18.10 0.87
CA ALA A 170 0.54 -17.61 2.05
C ALA A 170 -0.90 -18.13 2.13
N ARG A 171 -1.64 -18.09 1.02
CA ARG A 171 -2.98 -18.69 0.93
C ARG A 171 -2.99 -20.18 1.21
N ARG A 172 -2.07 -20.93 0.61
CA ARG A 172 -1.93 -22.38 0.86
C ARG A 172 -1.59 -22.69 2.32
N ARG A 173 -0.94 -21.76 3.03
CA ARG A 173 -0.65 -21.84 4.47
C ARG A 173 -1.82 -21.38 5.35
N GLY A 174 -2.95 -20.97 4.77
CA GLY A 174 -4.17 -20.64 5.51
C GLY A 174 -4.27 -19.19 5.98
N TYR A 175 -3.55 -18.25 5.37
CA TYR A 175 -3.75 -16.82 5.63
C TYR A 175 -4.96 -16.27 4.86
N ASP A 176 -5.90 -15.65 5.58
CA ASP A 176 -7.09 -15.02 5.02
C ASP A 176 -6.79 -13.63 4.45
N VAL A 177 -5.80 -12.92 5.02
CA VAL A 177 -5.35 -11.60 4.56
C VAL A 177 -3.83 -11.60 4.39
N VAL A 178 -3.35 -11.15 3.24
CA VAL A 178 -1.94 -11.01 2.91
C VAL A 178 -1.60 -9.54 2.70
N MET A 179 -0.64 -9.05 3.46
CA MET A 179 -0.15 -7.68 3.45
C MET A 179 1.35 -7.68 3.16
N THR A 180 1.74 -7.37 1.92
CA THR A 180 3.15 -7.38 1.49
C THR A 180 3.48 -6.16 0.64
N THR A 181 4.73 -6.00 0.21
CA THR A 181 5.10 -4.93 -0.75
C THR A 181 4.40 -5.09 -2.10
N SER A 182 3.92 -6.29 -2.44
CA SER A 182 3.19 -6.54 -3.68
C SER A 182 1.90 -5.74 -3.73
N LEU A 183 1.72 -4.95 -4.80
CA LEU A 183 0.46 -4.24 -5.07
C LEU A 183 -0.68 -5.21 -5.42
N SER A 184 -0.37 -6.49 -5.63
CA SER A 184 -1.33 -7.58 -5.82
C SER A 184 -1.79 -8.23 -4.51
N SER A 185 -1.22 -7.86 -3.36
CA SER A 185 -1.69 -8.32 -2.05
C SER A 185 -3.00 -7.62 -1.64
N ASP A 186 -3.73 -8.17 -0.67
CA ASP A 186 -5.04 -7.63 -0.27
C ASP A 186 -4.92 -6.19 0.24
N VAL A 187 -3.90 -5.97 1.06
CA VAL A 187 -3.58 -4.67 1.65
C VAL A 187 -2.08 -4.42 1.49
N PRO A 188 -1.66 -3.79 0.37
CA PRO A 188 -0.24 -3.57 0.12
C PRO A 188 0.43 -2.69 1.18
N VAL A 189 1.68 -3.00 1.53
CA VAL A 189 2.50 -2.28 2.49
C VAL A 189 3.82 -1.93 1.80
N GLY A 190 3.85 -0.78 1.12
CA GLY A 190 5.03 -0.29 0.40
C GLY A 190 5.91 0.64 1.25
N TYR A 191 7.11 0.92 0.75
CA TYR A 191 8.07 1.85 1.35
C TYR A 191 7.91 3.28 0.81
N PHE A 192 6.68 3.71 0.50
CA PHE A 192 6.37 5.03 -0.02
C PHE A 192 5.37 5.74 0.87
N SER A 193 5.60 7.02 1.14
CA SER A 193 4.70 7.88 1.90
C SER A 193 5.13 9.33 1.77
N TRP A 194 4.17 10.25 1.68
CA TRP A 194 4.44 11.69 1.75
C TRP A 194 4.89 12.12 3.15
N ALA A 195 4.44 11.42 4.20
CA ALA A 195 4.79 11.72 5.58
C ALA A 195 6.21 11.27 5.96
N GLU A 196 6.68 10.16 5.37
CA GLU A 196 8.00 9.59 5.69
C GLU A 196 9.11 10.14 4.77
N TYR A 197 8.77 10.49 3.52
CA TYR A 197 9.73 10.91 2.52
C TYR A 197 9.38 12.30 2.01
N ASP A 198 10.27 13.28 2.23
CA ASP A 198 10.19 14.59 1.60
C ASP A 198 10.59 14.50 0.12
N ILE A 199 9.77 13.80 -0.67
CA ILE A 199 10.01 13.51 -2.09
C ILE A 199 10.09 14.79 -2.92
N MET A 200 9.51 15.89 -2.44
CA MET A 200 9.57 17.20 -3.10
C MET A 200 10.65 18.12 -2.50
N ALA A 201 11.54 17.60 -1.66
CA ALA A 201 12.68 18.35 -1.15
C ALA A 201 13.47 19.00 -2.31
N PRO A 202 13.94 20.26 -2.15
CA PRO A 202 14.73 20.96 -3.14
C PRO A 202 15.97 20.17 -3.57
N VAL A 203 16.32 20.28 -4.85
CA VAL A 203 17.52 19.65 -5.40
C VAL A 203 18.75 20.48 -5.00
N GLU A 204 19.65 19.87 -4.24
CA GLU A 204 20.93 20.48 -3.87
C GLU A 204 21.98 20.36 -5.00
N PRO A 205 22.96 21.27 -5.06
CA PRO A 205 24.11 21.15 -5.96
C PRO A 205 24.85 19.82 -5.77
N LYS A 206 25.22 19.17 -6.88
CA LYS A 206 25.98 17.91 -6.86
C LYS A 206 27.46 18.25 -6.76
N THR A 207 28.06 18.02 -5.60
CA THR A 207 29.43 18.48 -5.28
C THR A 207 30.48 17.37 -5.28
N GLU A 208 30.08 16.10 -5.28
CA GLU A 208 31.03 14.99 -5.23
C GLU A 208 31.60 14.69 -6.61
N ASN A 209 32.91 14.36 -6.67
CA ASN A 209 33.60 14.05 -7.91
C ASN A 209 33.20 12.68 -8.49
N ALA A 210 32.81 11.74 -7.63
CA ALA A 210 32.26 10.47 -8.06
C ALA A 210 30.84 10.67 -8.56
N LEU A 211 30.47 9.99 -9.64
CA LEU A 211 29.16 10.17 -10.27
C LEU A 211 28.03 9.62 -9.41
N ALA A 212 28.31 8.51 -8.72
CA ALA A 212 27.31 7.78 -7.94
C ALA A 212 27.81 7.40 -6.55
N ALA A 213 26.86 7.19 -5.64
CA ALA A 213 27.11 6.60 -4.33
C ALA A 213 26.30 5.32 -4.11
N ALA A 214 26.88 4.40 -3.34
CA ALA A 214 26.29 3.11 -2.99
C ALA A 214 26.32 2.88 -1.47
N PHE A 215 25.18 2.43 -0.93
CA PHE A 215 25.01 2.10 0.49
C PHE A 215 24.55 0.64 0.63
N ILE A 216 25.42 -0.30 0.25
CA ILE A 216 25.11 -1.73 0.22
C ILE A 216 25.92 -2.45 1.29
N SER A 217 25.24 -3.03 2.29
CA SER A 217 25.90 -3.77 3.38
C SER A 217 25.60 -5.27 3.40
N ASN A 218 24.59 -5.74 2.65
CA ASN A 218 24.35 -7.17 2.47
C ASN A 218 25.01 -7.64 1.16
N CYS A 219 26.15 -8.34 1.24
CA CYS A 219 26.85 -8.76 0.02
C CYS A 219 26.32 -10.09 -0.56
N GLY A 220 25.50 -10.83 0.20
CA GLY A 220 24.89 -12.10 -0.20
C GLY A 220 23.51 -11.94 -0.83
N ALA A 221 23.36 -11.04 -1.79
CA ALA A 221 22.08 -10.78 -2.42
C ALA A 221 21.61 -11.93 -3.32
N ARG A 222 20.28 -12.18 -3.39
CA ARG A 222 19.65 -13.15 -4.31
C ARG A 222 19.36 -12.51 -5.69
N ASN A 223 20.30 -11.72 -6.19
CA ASN A 223 20.26 -11.12 -7.54
C ASN A 223 21.69 -10.73 -8.00
N PHE A 224 21.78 -10.03 -9.14
CA PHE A 224 23.06 -9.67 -9.76
C PHE A 224 23.59 -8.28 -9.37
N ARG A 225 23.15 -7.70 -8.25
CA ARG A 225 23.43 -6.29 -7.93
C ARG A 225 24.91 -5.95 -7.73
N LEU A 226 25.71 -6.88 -7.19
CA LEU A 226 27.14 -6.64 -7.02
C LEU A 226 27.87 -6.75 -8.36
N GLN A 227 27.49 -7.72 -9.20
CA GLN A 227 28.00 -7.82 -10.56
C GLN A 227 27.65 -6.57 -11.38
N ALA A 228 26.47 -5.99 -11.18
CA ALA A 228 26.09 -4.72 -11.81
C ALA A 228 26.96 -3.56 -11.31
N LEU A 229 27.23 -3.48 -10.00
CA LEU A 229 28.13 -2.48 -9.43
C LEU A 229 29.54 -2.59 -10.04
N GLU A 230 30.12 -3.80 -10.05
CA GLU A 230 31.41 -4.08 -10.69
C GLU A 230 31.41 -3.77 -12.20
N ALA A 231 30.30 -4.02 -12.90
CA ALA A 231 30.17 -3.71 -14.32
C ALA A 231 30.16 -2.19 -14.57
N LEU A 232 29.49 -1.41 -13.72
CA LEU A 232 29.53 0.05 -13.79
C LEU A 232 30.95 0.58 -13.49
N GLU A 233 31.64 0.05 -12.49
CA GLU A 233 33.03 0.40 -12.18
C GLU A 233 33.96 0.08 -13.36
N ARG A 234 33.85 -1.12 -13.96
CA ARG A 234 34.61 -1.51 -15.17
C ARG A 234 34.29 -0.64 -16.37
N ALA A 235 33.05 -0.15 -16.48
CA ALA A 235 32.65 0.84 -17.47
C ALA A 235 33.13 2.27 -17.12
N ASN A 236 34.05 2.42 -16.16
CA ASN A 236 34.67 3.69 -15.75
C ASN A 236 33.67 4.69 -15.14
N ILE A 237 32.66 4.20 -14.42
CA ILE A 237 31.83 5.01 -13.53
C ILE A 237 32.50 5.02 -12.15
N ARG A 238 32.90 6.21 -11.68
CA ARG A 238 33.43 6.35 -10.32
C ARG A 238 32.28 6.29 -9.32
N ILE A 239 32.32 5.29 -8.44
CA ILE A 239 31.29 5.01 -7.43
C ILE A 239 31.93 5.08 -6.04
N ASP A 240 31.37 5.90 -5.15
CA ASP A 240 31.73 5.91 -3.74
C ASP A 240 30.81 4.95 -2.97
N SER A 241 31.39 3.87 -2.44
CA SER A 241 30.69 2.82 -1.70
C SER A 241 30.92 2.98 -0.21
N TYR A 242 29.87 3.40 0.51
CA TYR A 242 29.89 3.61 1.96
C TYR A 242 29.47 2.36 2.76
N GLY A 243 28.70 1.45 2.14
CA GLY A 243 28.27 0.21 2.77
C GLY A 243 29.39 -0.81 2.92
N SER A 244 29.12 -1.93 3.59
CA SER A 244 30.13 -2.98 3.83
C SER A 244 30.61 -3.70 2.56
N CYS A 245 29.86 -3.62 1.46
CA CYS A 245 30.27 -4.19 0.17
C CYS A 245 31.09 -3.15 -0.62
N HIS A 246 32.22 -3.57 -1.18
CA HIS A 246 33.27 -2.74 -1.82
C HIS A 246 33.95 -1.72 -0.88
N HIS A 247 33.17 -1.00 -0.06
CA HIS A 247 33.62 -0.12 1.03
C HIS A 247 34.88 0.72 0.70
N ASN A 248 34.83 1.49 -0.39
CA ASN A 248 35.94 2.31 -0.86
C ASN A 248 35.89 3.77 -0.37
N ARG A 249 34.86 4.12 0.42
CA ARG A 249 34.64 5.44 0.98
C ARG A 249 34.22 5.33 2.44
N ASP A 250 35.10 5.80 3.32
CA ASP A 250 34.84 5.84 4.74
C ASP A 250 33.93 7.01 5.15
N GLY A 251 33.32 6.88 6.33
CA GLY A 251 32.61 7.95 7.01
C GLY A 251 31.24 7.53 7.51
N ARG A 252 30.95 7.87 8.77
CA ARG A 252 29.60 7.74 9.34
C ARG A 252 28.77 8.93 8.87
N VAL A 253 28.21 8.82 7.67
CA VAL A 253 27.39 9.86 7.06
C VAL A 253 25.91 9.56 7.24
N ASP A 254 25.09 10.62 7.32
CA ASP A 254 23.66 10.47 7.05
C ASP A 254 23.49 10.13 5.56
N LYS A 255 22.76 9.05 5.27
CA LYS A 255 22.65 8.49 3.92
C LYS A 255 22.01 9.47 2.96
N VAL A 256 20.88 10.07 3.32
CA VAL A 256 20.14 10.98 2.42
C VAL A 256 20.93 12.26 2.21
N ALA A 257 21.52 12.83 3.26
CA ALA A 257 22.37 14.02 3.18
C ALA A 257 23.63 13.78 2.33
N ALA A 258 24.19 12.58 2.37
CA ALA A 258 25.28 12.19 1.48
C ALA A 258 24.80 12.12 0.02
N LEU A 259 23.71 11.38 -0.24
CA LEU A 259 23.14 11.21 -1.58
C LEU A 259 22.83 12.54 -2.27
N LYS A 260 22.37 13.56 -1.52
CA LYS A 260 22.10 14.90 -2.06
C LYS A 260 23.25 15.49 -2.88
N ARG A 261 24.49 15.13 -2.57
CA ARG A 261 25.70 15.63 -3.25
C ARG A 261 26.13 14.83 -4.49
N TYR A 262 25.48 13.69 -4.77
CA TYR A 262 25.78 12.84 -5.92
C TYR A 262 24.72 12.99 -7.01
N GLN A 263 25.16 12.90 -8.27
CA GLN A 263 24.23 12.93 -9.40
C GLN A 263 23.33 11.69 -9.45
N PHE A 264 23.91 10.53 -9.15
CA PHE A 264 23.25 9.23 -9.18
C PHE A 264 23.29 8.54 -7.81
N SER A 265 22.24 7.79 -7.50
CA SER A 265 22.16 6.94 -6.31
C SER A 265 21.97 5.50 -6.76
N LEU A 266 22.84 4.57 -6.32
CA LEU A 266 22.67 3.15 -6.62
C LEU A 266 21.61 2.54 -5.68
N ALA A 267 20.35 2.59 -6.10
CA ALA A 267 19.20 2.05 -5.40
C ALA A 267 19.03 0.55 -5.71
N PHE A 268 20.02 -0.24 -5.33
CA PHE A 268 20.08 -1.67 -5.66
C PHE A 268 19.40 -2.53 -4.59
N GLU A 269 18.28 -3.14 -4.94
CA GLU A 269 17.57 -4.11 -4.10
C GLU A 269 18.33 -5.43 -3.99
N ASN A 270 18.02 -6.19 -2.94
CA ASN A 270 18.66 -7.46 -2.62
C ASN A 270 18.00 -8.68 -3.31
N SER A 271 16.93 -8.46 -4.07
CA SER A 271 16.23 -9.43 -4.90
C SER A 271 15.50 -8.72 -6.04
N ASN A 272 15.16 -9.46 -7.09
CA ASN A 272 14.34 -8.96 -8.19
C ASN A 272 12.94 -9.54 -8.03
N GLU A 273 12.00 -8.73 -7.55
CA GLU A 273 10.61 -9.13 -7.30
C GLU A 273 9.67 -7.99 -7.68
N GLU A 274 8.54 -8.35 -8.28
CA GLU A 274 7.51 -7.38 -8.67
C GLU A 274 7.08 -6.53 -7.47
N ASP A 275 7.06 -5.21 -7.64
CA ASP A 275 6.67 -4.22 -6.62
C ASP A 275 7.55 -4.16 -5.36
N TYR A 276 8.64 -4.93 -5.31
CA TYR A 276 9.61 -4.83 -4.23
C TYR A 276 10.53 -3.64 -4.46
N VAL A 277 10.01 -2.46 -4.12
CA VAL A 277 10.67 -1.15 -4.19
C VAL A 277 10.74 -0.57 -2.79
N THR A 278 11.95 -0.40 -2.27
CA THR A 278 12.19 -0.09 -0.86
C THR A 278 12.62 1.36 -0.63
N GLU A 279 13.04 1.67 0.60
CA GLU A 279 13.55 2.98 1.01
C GLU A 279 14.70 3.45 0.11
N LYS A 280 15.47 2.54 -0.50
CA LYS A 280 16.61 2.86 -1.37
C LYS A 280 16.18 3.73 -2.55
N PHE A 281 15.05 3.41 -3.16
CA PHE A 281 14.52 4.15 -4.29
C PHE A 281 13.97 5.50 -3.84
N PHE A 282 13.09 5.53 -2.84
CA PHE A 282 12.44 6.77 -2.39
C PHE A 282 13.43 7.75 -1.74
N GLN A 283 14.45 7.29 -1.01
CA GLN A 283 15.53 8.14 -0.49
C GLN A 283 16.36 8.79 -1.62
N SER A 284 16.49 8.11 -2.77
CA SER A 284 17.15 8.69 -3.95
C SER A 284 16.32 9.85 -4.52
N LEU A 285 14.99 9.68 -4.56
CA LEU A 285 14.06 10.74 -4.95
C LEU A 285 14.14 11.93 -3.99
N VAL A 286 14.11 11.69 -2.67
CA VAL A 286 14.29 12.76 -1.65
C VAL A 286 15.60 13.52 -1.87
N ALA A 287 16.69 12.81 -2.12
CA ALA A 287 18.01 13.42 -2.37
C ALA A 287 18.10 14.24 -3.67
N GLY A 288 17.11 14.12 -4.56
CA GLY A 288 17.17 14.73 -5.89
C GLY A 288 18.33 14.16 -6.71
N SER A 289 18.62 12.87 -6.54
CA SER A 289 19.61 12.13 -7.33
C SER A 289 18.86 11.14 -8.22
N ILE A 290 19.35 10.90 -9.44
CA ILE A 290 18.71 9.94 -10.35
C ILE A 290 18.98 8.52 -9.81
N PRO A 291 17.95 7.75 -9.41
CA PRO A 291 18.15 6.38 -8.98
C PRO A 291 18.59 5.50 -10.16
N VAL A 292 19.66 4.74 -9.93
CA VAL A 292 20.07 3.61 -10.77
C VAL A 292 19.66 2.34 -10.04
N VAL A 293 18.82 1.52 -10.66
CA VAL A 293 18.11 0.42 -10.00
C VAL A 293 18.52 -0.92 -10.57
N VAL A 294 18.75 -1.86 -9.64
CA VAL A 294 18.67 -3.31 -9.85
C VAL A 294 17.63 -3.80 -8.85
N GLY A 295 16.53 -4.38 -9.29
CA GLY A 295 15.43 -4.75 -8.38
C GLY A 295 14.14 -5.11 -9.11
N ALA A 296 13.04 -4.46 -8.73
CA ALA A 296 11.72 -4.72 -9.28
C ALA A 296 11.71 -4.60 -10.83
N PRO A 297 11.31 -5.66 -11.56
CA PRO A 297 11.29 -5.64 -13.03
C PRO A 297 10.43 -4.52 -13.63
N ASN A 298 9.47 -4.03 -12.85
CA ASN A 298 8.48 -3.02 -13.20
C ASN A 298 8.75 -1.66 -12.51
N ILE A 299 10.00 -1.36 -12.15
CA ILE A 299 10.37 -0.11 -11.46
C ILE A 299 9.86 1.18 -12.14
N GLN A 300 9.60 1.13 -13.45
CA GLN A 300 9.04 2.27 -14.19
C GLN A 300 7.65 2.69 -13.68
N ASP A 301 6.87 1.76 -13.12
CA ASP A 301 5.56 2.05 -12.49
C ASP A 301 5.69 2.92 -11.23
N PHE A 302 6.89 2.95 -10.63
CA PHE A 302 7.22 3.71 -9.44
C PHE A 302 7.96 5.01 -9.76
N ALA A 303 8.25 5.29 -11.03
CA ALA A 303 9.00 6.47 -11.44
C ALA A 303 8.10 7.74 -11.37
N PRO A 304 8.59 8.86 -10.81
CA PRO A 304 7.80 10.10 -10.76
C PRO A 304 7.53 10.69 -12.15
N SER A 305 8.44 10.49 -13.10
CA SER A 305 8.27 10.87 -14.51
C SER A 305 9.05 9.92 -15.44
N PRO A 306 8.76 9.90 -16.76
CA PRO A 306 9.63 9.24 -17.72
C PRO A 306 11.08 9.72 -17.60
N ASN A 307 12.05 8.82 -17.79
CA ASN A 307 13.50 9.11 -17.73
C ASN A 307 14.04 9.60 -16.37
N SER A 308 13.23 9.55 -15.30
CA SER A 308 13.69 9.89 -13.94
C SER A 308 14.41 8.74 -13.22
N VAL A 309 14.46 7.55 -13.85
CA VAL A 309 15.06 6.32 -13.29
C VAL A 309 15.88 5.61 -14.35
N LEU A 310 17.07 5.12 -13.98
CA LEU A 310 17.88 4.23 -14.82
C LEU A 310 17.74 2.80 -14.29
N HIS A 311 17.28 1.87 -15.13
CA HIS A 311 17.04 0.49 -14.72
C HIS A 311 18.04 -0.46 -15.41
N ILE A 312 18.87 -1.13 -14.61
CA ILE A 312 19.69 -2.24 -15.06
C ILE A 312 18.85 -3.51 -14.86
N LYS A 313 18.10 -3.90 -15.90
CA LYS A 313 17.16 -5.03 -15.83
C LYS A 313 17.90 -6.37 -15.86
N GLU A 314 18.94 -6.45 -16.67
CA GLU A 314 19.85 -7.58 -16.77
C GLU A 314 21.31 -7.09 -16.77
N ILE A 315 22.25 -7.97 -16.45
CA ILE A 315 23.68 -7.60 -16.38
C ILE A 315 24.23 -7.02 -17.69
N LYS A 316 23.70 -7.45 -18.83
CA LYS A 316 24.08 -6.95 -20.16
C LYS A 316 23.72 -5.47 -20.38
N ASP A 317 22.78 -4.94 -19.60
CA ASP A 317 22.32 -3.55 -19.72
C ASP A 317 23.29 -2.57 -19.03
N ALA A 318 24.17 -3.07 -18.14
CA ALA A 318 25.02 -2.24 -17.30
C ALA A 318 25.93 -1.29 -18.10
N GLU A 319 26.48 -1.74 -19.24
CA GLU A 319 27.31 -0.89 -20.10
C GLU A 319 26.50 0.23 -20.75
N SER A 320 25.30 -0.09 -21.26
CA SER A 320 24.40 0.92 -21.84
C SER A 320 23.99 1.96 -20.79
N ILE A 321 23.64 1.51 -19.58
CA ILE A 321 23.30 2.39 -18.47
C ILE A 321 24.50 3.24 -18.04
N ALA A 322 25.71 2.70 -17.98
CA ALA A 322 26.92 3.48 -17.73
C ALA A 322 27.12 4.58 -18.78
N ASN A 323 26.87 4.29 -20.05
CA ASN A 323 26.94 5.30 -21.12
C ASN A 323 25.87 6.40 -20.95
N THR A 324 24.65 6.03 -20.56
CA THR A 324 23.61 7.01 -20.19
C THR A 324 24.02 7.87 -18.99
N MET A 325 24.59 7.28 -17.94
CA MET A 325 25.09 8.01 -16.78
C MET A 325 26.16 9.05 -17.16
N LYS A 326 27.13 8.66 -18.01
CA LYS A 326 28.15 9.59 -18.52
C LYS A 326 27.55 10.71 -19.36
N TYR A 327 26.61 10.38 -20.25
CA TYR A 327 25.92 11.35 -21.08
C TYR A 327 25.19 12.39 -20.23
N LEU A 328 24.38 11.94 -19.27
CA LEU A 328 23.66 12.83 -18.35
C LEU A 328 24.64 13.67 -17.51
N ALA A 329 25.72 13.07 -17.02
CA ALA A 329 26.73 13.79 -16.23
C ALA A 329 27.46 14.90 -17.00
N GLN A 330 27.58 14.77 -18.32
CA GLN A 330 28.22 15.75 -19.20
C GLN A 330 27.21 16.73 -19.82
N ASN A 331 25.90 16.48 -19.66
CA ASN A 331 24.84 17.28 -20.24
C ASN A 331 23.87 17.78 -19.15
N PRO A 332 24.12 18.97 -18.58
CA PRO A 332 23.28 19.54 -17.52
C PRO A 332 21.81 19.70 -17.91
N ILE A 333 21.52 19.98 -19.18
CA ILE A 333 20.15 20.12 -19.67
C ILE A 333 19.45 18.76 -19.57
N ALA A 334 20.05 17.70 -20.12
CA ALA A 334 19.48 16.35 -20.06
C ALA A 334 19.35 15.83 -18.63
N TYR A 335 20.33 16.10 -17.76
CA TYR A 335 20.26 15.75 -16.35
C TYR A 335 19.11 16.47 -15.63
N ASN A 336 18.95 17.77 -15.86
CA ASN A 336 17.88 18.57 -15.25
C ASN A 336 16.50 18.15 -15.75
N GLU A 337 16.36 17.76 -17.02
CA GLU A 337 15.09 17.20 -17.53
C GLU A 337 14.69 15.91 -16.78
N SER A 338 15.63 15.03 -16.41
CA SER A 338 15.35 13.85 -15.58
C SER A 338 14.85 14.18 -14.16
N LEU A 339 15.12 15.40 -13.67
CA LEU A 339 14.69 15.88 -12.36
C LEU A 339 13.58 16.94 -12.43
N ARG A 340 13.06 17.24 -13.63
CA ARG A 340 12.08 18.31 -13.86
C ARG A 340 10.80 18.16 -13.04
N TRP A 341 10.41 16.91 -12.75
CA TRP A 341 9.29 16.57 -11.88
C TRP A 341 9.41 17.15 -10.46
N LYS A 342 10.61 17.50 -9.98
CA LYS A 342 10.82 18.19 -8.70
C LYS A 342 10.26 19.60 -8.68
N PHE A 343 10.08 20.21 -9.85
CA PHE A 343 9.62 21.58 -10.01
C PHE A 343 8.18 21.63 -10.51
N GLU A 344 7.83 20.78 -11.47
CA GLU A 344 6.49 20.75 -12.08
C GLU A 344 5.51 19.82 -11.34
N GLY A 345 6.03 18.96 -10.46
CA GLY A 345 5.28 17.90 -9.81
C GLY A 345 5.42 16.56 -10.56
N PRO A 346 5.24 15.43 -9.84
CA PRO A 346 5.28 14.10 -10.44
C PRO A 346 3.99 13.79 -11.21
N SER A 347 4.03 12.73 -12.01
CA SER A 347 2.87 12.24 -12.75
C SER A 347 1.68 11.89 -11.84
N ASP A 348 0.47 11.95 -12.40
CA ASP A 348 -0.75 11.53 -11.67
C ASP A 348 -0.68 10.06 -11.22
N ALA A 349 -0.05 9.19 -12.02
CA ALA A 349 0.18 7.79 -11.66
C ALA A 349 1.04 7.66 -10.40
N PHE A 350 2.14 8.42 -10.32
CA PHE A 350 3.00 8.44 -9.14
C PHE A 350 2.28 9.01 -7.91
N LYS A 351 1.52 10.11 -8.07
CA LYS A 351 0.70 10.64 -6.98
C LYS A 351 -0.29 9.60 -6.47
N ALA A 352 -1.05 8.99 -7.38
CA ALA A 352 -1.98 7.91 -7.07
C ALA A 352 -1.31 6.71 -6.39
N LEU A 353 -0.06 6.39 -6.72
CA LEU A 353 0.68 5.34 -6.01
C LEU A 353 1.01 5.76 -4.57
N VAL A 354 1.66 6.92 -4.39
CA VAL A 354 2.12 7.37 -3.05
C VAL A 354 0.95 7.70 -2.12
N ASP A 355 -0.16 8.21 -2.66
CA ASP A 355 -1.37 8.51 -1.89
C ASP A 355 -2.02 7.29 -1.24
N MET A 356 -1.69 6.06 -1.67
CA MET A 356 -2.15 4.86 -0.94
C MET A 356 -1.67 4.86 0.50
N ALA A 357 -0.55 5.51 0.80
CA ALA A 357 -0.01 5.63 2.15
C ALA A 357 -0.59 6.81 2.93
N ALA A 358 -1.39 7.69 2.31
CA ALA A 358 -2.14 8.70 3.03
C ALA A 358 -3.15 8.08 4.01
N VAL A 359 -3.58 6.85 3.73
CA VAL A 359 -4.33 6.01 4.67
C VAL A 359 -3.38 4.94 5.22
N HIS A 360 -3.12 5.01 6.52
CA HIS A 360 -2.21 4.09 7.19
C HIS A 360 -2.61 2.62 6.95
N SER A 361 -1.62 1.74 6.76
CA SER A 361 -1.85 0.32 6.40
C SER A 361 -2.80 -0.42 7.35
N SER A 362 -2.77 -0.08 8.63
CA SER A 362 -3.68 -0.62 9.65
C SER A 362 -5.13 -0.16 9.49
N CYS A 363 -5.37 1.10 9.09
CA CYS A 363 -6.71 1.55 8.72
C CYS A 363 -7.19 0.84 7.46
N ARG A 364 -6.33 0.70 6.44
CA ARG A 364 -6.66 -0.05 5.21
C ARG A 364 -6.99 -1.52 5.48
N LEU A 365 -6.35 -2.15 6.47
CA LEU A 365 -6.72 -3.48 6.94
C LEU A 365 -8.13 -3.50 7.54
N CYS A 366 -8.49 -2.53 8.40
CA CYS A 366 -9.84 -2.43 8.95
C CYS A 366 -10.90 -2.19 7.86
N ILE A 367 -10.62 -1.30 6.91
CA ILE A 367 -11.49 -1.07 5.74
C ILE A 367 -11.67 -2.37 4.96
N PHE A 368 -10.58 -3.09 4.65
CA PHE A 368 -10.66 -4.37 3.94
C PHE A 368 -11.52 -5.40 4.69
N LEU A 369 -11.31 -5.57 5.99
CA LEU A 369 -12.08 -6.50 6.82
C LEU A 369 -13.57 -6.14 6.86
N ALA A 370 -13.89 -4.86 7.06
CA ALA A 370 -15.26 -4.38 7.07
C ALA A 370 -15.95 -4.54 5.71
N SER A 371 -15.23 -4.27 4.61
CA SER A 371 -15.73 -4.51 3.25
C SER A 371 -16.04 -5.99 3.05
N ARG A 372 -15.18 -6.91 3.50
CA ARG A 372 -15.45 -8.36 3.44
C ARG A 372 -16.66 -8.78 4.27
N ILE A 373 -16.90 -8.13 5.41
CA ILE A 373 -18.10 -8.38 6.22
C ILE A 373 -19.36 -7.93 5.47
N ARG A 374 -19.36 -6.71 4.91
CA ARG A 374 -20.48 -6.18 4.11
C ARG A 374 -20.74 -7.04 2.86
N GLU A 375 -19.69 -7.41 2.13
CA GLU A 375 -19.78 -8.28 0.94
C GLU A 375 -20.45 -9.63 1.23
N ARG A 376 -20.19 -10.24 2.39
CA ARG A 376 -20.85 -11.49 2.79
C ARG A 376 -22.33 -11.27 3.11
N GLU A 377 -22.67 -10.18 3.77
CA GLU A 377 -24.06 -9.85 4.09
C GLU A 377 -24.89 -9.53 2.84
N GLU A 378 -24.27 -8.90 1.85
CA GLU A 378 -24.87 -8.57 0.55
C GLU A 378 -25.23 -9.78 -0.29
N GLN A 379 -24.71 -10.97 0.04
CA GLN A 379 -25.13 -12.22 -0.58
C GLN A 379 -26.48 -12.73 -0.04
N SER A 380 -27.05 -12.08 0.99
CA SER A 380 -28.34 -12.48 1.53
C SER A 380 -29.51 -12.03 0.64
N PRO A 381 -30.67 -12.72 0.71
CA PRO A 381 -31.85 -12.36 -0.10
C PRO A 381 -32.34 -10.92 0.10
N LYS A 382 -32.06 -10.30 1.25
CA LYS A 382 -32.43 -8.91 1.55
C LYS A 382 -31.75 -7.93 0.59
N PHE A 383 -30.47 -8.17 0.29
CA PHE A 383 -29.68 -7.30 -0.59
C PHE A 383 -29.83 -7.70 -2.07
N MET A 384 -29.97 -8.99 -2.37
CA MET A 384 -30.17 -9.46 -3.75
C MET A 384 -31.50 -9.01 -4.39
N LYS A 385 -32.48 -8.60 -3.58
CA LYS A 385 -33.80 -8.11 -4.05
C LYS A 385 -33.82 -6.62 -4.37
N ARG A 386 -32.73 -5.90 -4.12
CA ARG A 386 -32.63 -4.46 -4.39
C ARG A 386 -32.86 -4.19 -5.89
N PRO A 387 -33.75 -3.24 -6.24
CA PRO A 387 -34.02 -2.93 -7.64
C PRO A 387 -32.78 -2.51 -8.44
N CYS A 388 -31.94 -1.64 -7.86
CA CYS A 388 -30.72 -1.08 -8.47
C CYS A 388 -30.91 -0.35 -9.82
N LYS A 389 -32.13 -0.31 -10.35
CA LYS A 389 -32.53 0.41 -11.55
C LYS A 389 -34.02 0.68 -11.57
N CYS A 390 -34.42 1.75 -12.23
CA CYS A 390 -35.81 2.17 -12.40
C CYS A 390 -36.05 2.52 -13.86
N THR A 391 -37.10 1.98 -14.47
CA THR A 391 -37.46 2.25 -15.86
C THR A 391 -38.78 3.02 -15.91
N ARG A 392 -38.79 4.16 -16.59
CA ARG A 392 -39.98 4.97 -16.86
C ARG A 392 -40.02 5.37 -18.33
N GLY A 393 -41.04 4.89 -19.05
CA GLY A 393 -41.10 5.05 -20.50
C GLY A 393 -39.93 4.33 -21.18
N THR A 394 -39.15 5.06 -21.97
CA THR A 394 -37.95 4.54 -22.67
C THR A 394 -36.65 4.71 -21.88
N GLU A 395 -36.69 5.43 -20.76
CA GLU A 395 -35.51 5.78 -19.97
C GLU A 395 -35.35 4.80 -18.81
N THR A 396 -34.14 4.29 -18.62
CA THR A 396 -33.74 3.52 -17.44
C THR A 396 -32.67 4.30 -16.67
N VAL A 397 -32.88 4.46 -15.37
CA VAL A 397 -31.90 5.01 -14.43
C VAL A 397 -31.26 3.84 -13.68
N TYR A 398 -29.94 3.75 -13.69
CA TYR A 398 -29.14 2.79 -12.93
C TYR A 398 -28.61 3.44 -11.66
N HIS A 399 -28.66 2.71 -10.55
CA HIS A 399 -28.09 3.12 -9.26
C HIS A 399 -26.77 2.38 -9.03
N VAL A 400 -25.69 3.13 -8.91
CA VAL A 400 -24.36 2.61 -8.63
C VAL A 400 -23.75 3.33 -7.43
N TYR A 401 -22.75 2.72 -6.82
CA TYR A 401 -22.09 3.22 -5.61
C TYR A 401 -20.63 3.51 -5.89
N VAL A 402 -20.15 4.68 -5.49
CA VAL A 402 -18.76 5.09 -5.71
C VAL A 402 -18.15 5.63 -4.42
N GLY A 403 -17.03 5.07 -4.00
CA GLY A 403 -16.26 5.52 -2.84
C GLY A 403 -14.87 5.99 -3.26
N GLU A 404 -14.27 6.91 -2.51
CA GLU A 404 -12.85 7.21 -2.70
C GLU A 404 -12.00 6.04 -2.21
N ARG A 405 -11.00 5.64 -2.98
CA ARG A 405 -10.00 4.64 -2.55
C ARG A 405 -9.38 5.05 -1.21
N GLY A 406 -9.51 4.18 -0.21
CA GLY A 406 -9.02 4.43 1.14
C GLY A 406 -10.08 4.98 2.10
N ARG A 407 -11.32 5.13 1.65
CA ARG A 407 -12.51 5.35 2.50
C ARG A 407 -13.42 4.14 2.45
N PHE A 408 -14.19 3.97 3.52
CA PHE A 408 -15.17 2.88 3.65
C PHE A 408 -16.55 3.24 3.09
N GLU A 409 -16.96 4.50 3.27
CA GLU A 409 -18.27 4.97 2.82
C GLU A 409 -18.32 5.22 1.31
N MET A 410 -19.50 5.01 0.75
CA MET A 410 -19.78 5.07 -0.69
C MET A 410 -20.94 6.02 -0.95
N ASP A 411 -20.85 6.81 -2.01
CA ASP A 411 -21.90 7.72 -2.46
C ASP A 411 -22.77 7.09 -3.56
N SER A 412 -24.07 7.38 -3.52
CA SER A 412 -25.00 7.05 -4.59
C SER A 412 -24.75 7.89 -5.84
N ILE A 413 -24.66 7.21 -6.99
CA ILE A 413 -24.54 7.80 -8.32
C ILE A 413 -25.64 7.23 -9.21
N PHE A 414 -26.32 8.10 -9.95
CA PHE A 414 -27.40 7.73 -10.86
C PHE A 414 -26.98 7.95 -12.31
N LEU A 415 -27.13 6.92 -13.14
CA LEU A 415 -26.76 6.93 -14.55
C LEU A 415 -27.99 6.70 -15.42
N ARG A 416 -28.20 7.55 -16.42
CA ARG A 416 -29.31 7.44 -17.37
C ARG A 416 -28.91 6.60 -18.58
N SER A 417 -29.81 5.75 -19.06
CA SER A 417 -29.61 4.92 -20.25
C SER A 417 -29.36 5.72 -21.52
N SER A 418 -29.89 6.94 -21.60
CA SER A 418 -29.68 7.87 -22.72
C SER A 418 -28.26 8.46 -22.78
N ASP A 419 -27.52 8.44 -21.67
CA ASP A 419 -26.14 8.96 -21.57
C ASP A 419 -25.26 8.02 -20.75
N LEU A 420 -25.34 6.72 -21.05
CA LEU A 420 -24.49 5.71 -20.42
C LEU A 420 -23.15 5.65 -21.17
N SER A 421 -22.22 6.52 -20.75
CA SER A 421 -20.85 6.59 -21.25
C SER A 421 -19.87 6.73 -20.09
N LEU A 422 -18.61 6.36 -20.30
CA LEU A 422 -17.55 6.53 -19.29
C LEU A 422 -17.39 7.99 -18.90
N LYS A 423 -17.43 8.90 -19.87
CA LYS A 423 -17.30 10.35 -19.63
C LYS A 423 -18.47 10.89 -18.80
N ALA A 424 -19.70 10.45 -19.07
CA ALA A 424 -20.87 10.84 -18.28
C ALA A 424 -20.76 10.31 -16.85
N PHE A 425 -20.28 9.07 -16.67
CA PHE A 425 -20.04 8.49 -15.36
C PHE A 425 -18.99 9.26 -14.55
N GLU A 426 -17.83 9.55 -15.14
CA GLU A 426 -16.78 10.37 -14.51
C GLU A 426 -17.29 11.76 -14.13
N SER A 427 -18.10 12.36 -14.99
CA SER A 427 -18.73 13.68 -14.73
C SER A 427 -19.74 13.61 -13.58
N ALA A 428 -20.53 12.53 -13.49
CA ALA A 428 -21.47 12.31 -12.41
C ALA A 428 -20.75 12.11 -11.07
N ILE A 429 -19.63 11.37 -11.04
CA ILE A 429 -18.77 11.22 -9.86
C ILE A 429 -18.26 12.59 -9.42
N LEU A 430 -17.65 13.35 -10.32
CA LEU A 430 -17.11 14.68 -9.98
C LEU A 430 -18.20 15.63 -9.47
N SER A 431 -19.38 15.62 -10.09
CA SER A 431 -20.52 16.43 -9.66
C SER A 431 -20.99 16.06 -8.25
N ARG A 432 -21.15 14.77 -7.96
CA ARG A 432 -21.57 14.28 -6.64
C ARG A 432 -20.53 14.61 -5.57
N PHE A 433 -19.27 14.29 -5.81
CA PHE A 433 -18.21 14.52 -4.82
C PHE A 433 -17.99 16.03 -4.56
N LYS A 434 -18.21 16.88 -5.57
CA LYS A 434 -18.24 18.35 -5.38
C LYS A 434 -19.44 18.80 -4.55
N SER A 435 -20.64 18.24 -4.78
CA SER A 435 -21.86 18.66 -4.07
C SER A 435 -21.82 18.35 -2.57
N VAL A 436 -21.19 17.24 -2.19
CA VAL A 436 -20.95 16.87 -0.78
C VAL A 436 -19.71 17.51 -0.18
N LYS A 437 -19.04 18.43 -0.90
CA LYS A 437 -17.80 19.12 -0.46
C LYS A 437 -16.71 18.13 -0.05
N HIS A 438 -16.53 17.08 -0.84
CA HIS A 438 -15.58 16.02 -0.55
C HIS A 438 -14.14 16.55 -0.50
N VAL A 439 -13.38 16.09 0.49
CA VAL A 439 -11.95 16.35 0.63
C VAL A 439 -11.19 15.04 0.43
N PRO A 440 -10.33 14.93 -0.61
CA PRO A 440 -9.58 13.69 -0.85
C PRO A 440 -8.69 13.29 0.32
N VAL A 441 -8.54 11.98 0.55
CA VAL A 441 -7.74 11.43 1.67
C VAL A 441 -6.29 11.91 1.68
N TRP A 442 -5.74 12.26 0.51
CA TRP A 442 -4.37 12.71 0.35
C TRP A 442 -4.16 14.20 0.67
N LYS A 443 -5.22 15.00 0.84
CA LYS A 443 -5.13 16.47 0.91
C LYS A 443 -4.26 16.94 2.09
N GLU A 444 -4.36 16.29 3.24
CA GLU A 444 -3.60 16.66 4.44
C GLU A 444 -2.16 16.11 4.43
N GLU A 445 -1.95 14.96 3.79
CA GLU A 445 -0.67 14.23 3.79
C GLU A 445 0.28 14.71 2.67
N ARG A 446 -0.24 15.14 1.53
CA ARG A 446 0.61 15.62 0.42
C ARG A 446 1.37 16.89 0.79
N PRO A 447 2.58 17.10 0.25
CA PRO A 447 3.27 18.40 0.34
C PRO A 447 2.40 19.53 -0.20
N GLN A 448 2.44 20.71 0.44
CA GLN A 448 1.59 21.86 0.05
C GLN A 448 1.72 22.23 -1.44
N VAL A 449 2.93 22.13 -2.00
CA VAL A 449 3.22 22.38 -3.42
C VAL A 449 2.43 21.47 -4.37
N LEU A 450 1.97 20.30 -3.91
CA LEU A 450 1.20 19.34 -4.71
C LEU A 450 -0.31 19.33 -4.41
N ARG A 451 -0.79 20.10 -3.43
CA ARG A 451 -2.20 20.03 -3.00
C ARG A 451 -3.16 20.68 -3.98
N GLY A 452 -2.69 21.60 -4.82
CA GLY A 452 -3.53 22.40 -5.71
C GLY A 452 -4.63 23.17 -4.98
N GLY A 453 -5.61 23.67 -5.74
CA GLY A 453 -6.84 24.27 -5.19
C GLY A 453 -7.86 23.22 -4.72
N ASP A 454 -9.11 23.62 -4.58
CA ASP A 454 -10.21 22.73 -4.15
C ASP A 454 -10.87 21.97 -5.31
N GLU A 455 -10.27 22.03 -6.50
CA GLU A 455 -10.77 21.31 -7.66
C GLU A 455 -10.45 19.82 -7.55
N LEU A 456 -11.49 18.99 -7.60
CA LEU A 456 -11.34 17.54 -7.70
C LEU A 456 -10.97 17.14 -9.13
N LYS A 457 -9.85 16.43 -9.26
CA LYS A 457 -9.44 15.76 -10.49
C LYS A 457 -9.54 14.25 -10.31
N LEU A 458 -10.43 13.62 -11.06
CA LEU A 458 -10.57 12.16 -11.09
C LEU A 458 -9.46 11.58 -11.98
N TYR A 459 -8.59 10.75 -11.40
CA TYR A 459 -7.55 10.04 -12.14
C TYR A 459 -8.06 8.72 -12.71
N LYS A 460 -8.78 7.96 -11.89
CA LYS A 460 -9.25 6.63 -12.27
C LYS A 460 -10.49 6.24 -11.49
N VAL A 461 -11.37 5.49 -12.15
CA VAL A 461 -12.50 4.79 -11.52
C VAL A 461 -12.47 3.34 -11.97
N TYR A 462 -12.69 2.41 -11.04
CA TYR A 462 -12.65 0.98 -11.33
C TYR A 462 -13.59 0.18 -10.42
N PRO A 463 -14.09 -0.99 -10.85
CA PRO A 463 -14.91 -1.86 -10.01
C PRO A 463 -14.22 -2.27 -8.71
N VAL A 464 -14.99 -2.33 -7.62
CA VAL A 464 -14.51 -2.91 -6.35
C VAL A 464 -14.12 -4.38 -6.55
N GLY A 465 -13.07 -4.82 -5.85
CA GLY A 465 -12.57 -6.20 -5.87
C GLY A 465 -11.29 -6.40 -6.69
N LEU A 466 -10.80 -5.37 -7.37
CA LEU A 466 -9.49 -5.38 -8.01
C LEU A 466 -8.36 -5.17 -6.99
N THR A 467 -7.21 -5.79 -7.24
CA THR A 467 -5.97 -5.47 -6.53
C THR A 467 -5.48 -4.06 -6.88
N GLN A 468 -4.64 -3.46 -6.04
CA GLN A 468 -4.06 -2.13 -6.34
C GLN A 468 -3.19 -2.15 -7.60
N ARG A 469 -2.52 -3.27 -7.87
CA ARG A 469 -1.81 -3.53 -9.12
C ARG A 469 -2.71 -3.39 -10.34
N GLN A 470 -3.84 -4.11 -10.33
CA GLN A 470 -4.82 -4.06 -11.41
C GLN A 470 -5.44 -2.67 -11.51
N ALA A 471 -5.89 -2.12 -10.39
CA ALA A 471 -6.54 -0.83 -10.32
C ALA A 471 -5.65 0.28 -10.89
N LEU A 472 -4.38 0.36 -10.52
CA LEU A 472 -3.47 1.42 -11.00
C LEU A 472 -2.99 1.17 -12.43
N PHE A 473 -2.53 -0.04 -12.74
CA PHE A 473 -1.68 -0.25 -13.93
C PHE A 473 -2.27 -1.17 -15.01
N SER A 474 -3.30 -1.98 -14.73
CA SER A 474 -3.79 -2.97 -15.71
C SER A 474 -5.22 -2.73 -16.17
N PHE A 475 -6.11 -2.32 -15.28
CA PHE A 475 -7.54 -2.21 -15.56
C PHE A 475 -7.86 -0.91 -16.30
N ARG A 476 -8.71 -1.03 -17.31
CA ARG A 476 -9.46 0.05 -17.95
C ARG A 476 -10.65 -0.58 -18.68
N PHE A 477 -11.77 0.13 -18.74
CA PHE A 477 -12.82 -0.21 -19.69
C PHE A 477 -12.36 0.11 -21.12
N ASN A 478 -12.52 -0.81 -22.05
CA ASN A 478 -12.17 -0.61 -23.46
C ASN A 478 -13.34 0.04 -24.22
N GLY A 479 -13.73 1.22 -23.77
CA GLY A 479 -14.80 2.03 -24.36
C GLY A 479 -16.18 1.83 -23.72
N ASP A 480 -17.14 2.62 -24.21
CA ASP A 480 -18.47 2.73 -23.62
C ASP A 480 -19.27 1.43 -23.70
N THR A 481 -19.06 0.60 -24.73
CA THR A 481 -19.76 -0.69 -24.85
C THR A 481 -19.43 -1.65 -23.71
N GLU A 482 -18.16 -1.75 -23.33
CA GLU A 482 -17.74 -2.62 -22.22
C GLU A 482 -18.30 -2.11 -20.89
N PHE A 483 -18.22 -0.78 -20.66
CA PHE A 483 -18.80 -0.14 -19.50
C PHE A 483 -20.33 -0.36 -19.41
N ASN A 484 -21.05 -0.17 -20.51
CA ASN A 484 -22.50 -0.34 -20.55
C ASN A 484 -22.91 -1.77 -20.24
N ASN A 485 -22.21 -2.75 -20.82
CA ASN A 485 -22.42 -4.16 -20.53
C ASN A 485 -22.15 -4.47 -19.05
N TYR A 486 -21.10 -3.87 -18.47
CA TYR A 486 -20.78 -4.03 -17.06
C TYR A 486 -21.92 -3.52 -16.16
N ILE A 487 -22.38 -2.28 -16.38
CA ILE A 487 -23.49 -1.67 -15.61
C ILE A 487 -24.77 -2.50 -15.72
N GLN A 488 -25.09 -3.02 -16.90
CA GLN A 488 -26.31 -3.82 -17.12
C GLN A 488 -26.23 -5.21 -16.47
N SER A 489 -25.03 -5.80 -16.40
CA SER A 489 -24.83 -7.14 -15.84
C SER A 489 -24.56 -7.16 -14.34
N HIS A 490 -24.25 -6.01 -13.73
CA HIS A 490 -23.93 -5.88 -12.31
C HIS A 490 -24.89 -4.89 -11.63
N PRO A 491 -26.10 -5.34 -11.23
CA PRO A 491 -27.00 -4.52 -10.42
C PRO A 491 -26.30 -4.02 -9.15
N CYS A 492 -26.52 -2.75 -8.81
CA CYS A 492 -25.89 -2.09 -7.66
C CYS A 492 -24.36 -2.14 -7.70
N ALA A 493 -23.78 -2.03 -8.90
CA ALA A 493 -22.34 -2.02 -9.10
C ALA A 493 -21.64 -1.01 -8.18
N LYS A 494 -20.50 -1.44 -7.64
CA LYS A 494 -19.66 -0.64 -6.74
C LYS A 494 -18.33 -0.33 -7.39
N PHE A 495 -17.89 0.91 -7.26
CA PHE A 495 -16.63 1.39 -7.82
C PHE A 495 -15.81 2.13 -6.76
N GLU A 496 -14.49 2.10 -6.93
CA GLU A 496 -13.59 3.00 -6.24
C GLU A 496 -13.08 4.08 -7.21
N ALA A 497 -12.99 5.31 -6.71
CA ALA A 497 -12.43 6.46 -7.40
C ALA A 497 -11.08 6.86 -6.78
N ILE A 498 -10.11 7.20 -7.63
CA ILE A 498 -8.84 7.81 -7.24
C ILE A 498 -8.85 9.25 -7.71
N PHE A 499 -8.82 10.18 -6.75
CA PHE A 499 -8.60 11.60 -7.03
C PHE A 499 -7.11 11.92 -6.96
N VAL A 500 -6.61 12.88 -7.75
CA VAL A 500 -5.18 13.27 -7.77
C VAL A 500 -4.89 14.75 -7.85
#